data_AF-A0A2E4RDF5-F1
#
_entry.id   AF-A0A2E4RDF5-F1
#
_cell.length_a   1.000
_cell.length_b   1.000
_cell.length_c   1.000
_cell.angle_alpha   90.00
_cell.angle_beta   90.00
_cell.angle_gamma   90.00
#
_symmetry.space_group_name_H-M   'P 1'
#
loop_
_entity.id
_entity.type
_entity.pdbx_description
1 polymer ?
#
loop_
_entity_poly.entity_id
_entity_poly.type
_entity_poly.pdbx_seq_one_letter_code
_entity_poly.pdbx_strand_id
1 'polypeptide(L)'
;MKNYINQLLILTILLGLLSCNKEEEDLITAGCTDYNASNFNPLATVDDGSCIYSFPGCTNPDALNYNIEATEDDGSCIILGCTDNLATNYNPDATNDDGSCEYSNASILNGTWNIISLEYSTEIDLTDVPTVGPLIGVQDISGEAINAGEWTFEYPAYIYSNNLNFTTEPITILTFDVPGIPIDVASNGTWSLINNDNTLLTTDEVNNMDSYYSIISLTSTTAIISGVVPFSQEIMGLPINLEIDMEMILEKQ
;
A
#
# COMPACT_ATOMS: atom_id res chain seq x y z
N MET A 1 -56.21 59.81 78.06
CA MET A 1 -56.20 58.85 76.93
C MET A 1 -55.43 59.31 75.68
N LYS A 2 -54.54 60.32 75.73
CA LYS A 2 -53.72 60.67 74.54
C LYS A 2 -52.19 60.70 74.75
N ASN A 3 -51.70 60.51 75.98
CA ASN A 3 -50.24 60.39 76.26
C ASN A 3 -49.64 59.03 75.87
N TYR A 4 -50.46 58.03 75.54
CA TYR A 4 -50.00 56.73 75.04
C TYR A 4 -49.80 56.71 73.52
N ILE A 5 -50.36 57.69 72.78
CA ILE A 5 -50.28 57.70 71.31
C ILE A 5 -48.90 58.15 70.83
N ASN A 6 -48.25 59.10 71.54
CA ASN A 6 -46.90 59.56 71.17
C ASN A 6 -45.80 58.56 71.56
N GLN A 7 -45.96 57.77 72.61
CA GLN A 7 -44.98 56.72 72.95
C GLN A 7 -45.12 55.49 72.04
N LEU A 8 -46.34 55.14 71.61
CA LEU A 8 -46.56 54.00 70.71
C LEU A 8 -46.08 54.30 69.28
N LEU A 9 -46.17 55.55 68.82
CA LEU A 9 -45.66 55.97 67.52
C LEU A 9 -44.12 56.00 67.46
N ILE A 10 -43.45 56.34 68.58
CA ILE A 10 -41.98 56.32 68.66
C ILE A 10 -41.46 54.88 68.71
N LEU A 11 -42.17 53.96 69.36
CA LEU A 11 -41.76 52.55 69.43
C LEU A 11 -41.88 51.83 68.09
N THR A 12 -42.90 52.15 67.27
CA THR A 12 -43.01 51.59 65.90
C THR A 12 -41.98 52.18 64.93
N ILE A 13 -41.56 53.43 65.13
CA ILE A 13 -40.46 54.03 64.35
C ILE A 13 -39.11 53.40 64.77
N LEU A 14 -38.90 53.11 66.06
CA LEU A 14 -37.67 52.47 66.56
C LEU A 14 -37.55 50.99 66.15
N LEU A 15 -38.67 50.26 66.04
CA LEU A 15 -38.72 48.91 65.47
C LEU A 15 -38.54 48.89 63.94
N GLY A 16 -38.87 49.98 63.24
CA GLY A 16 -38.59 50.15 61.81
C GLY A 16 -37.14 50.55 61.50
N LEU A 17 -36.43 51.16 62.45
CA LEU A 17 -35.00 51.49 62.35
C LEU A 17 -34.08 50.32 62.72
N LEU A 18 -34.63 49.21 63.21
CA LEU A 18 -33.93 47.92 63.36
C LEU A 18 -34.19 46.98 62.16
N SER A 19 -34.62 47.49 61.01
CA SER A 19 -34.38 46.78 59.75
C SER A 19 -32.94 47.01 59.33
N CYS A 20 -32.07 46.16 59.89
CA CYS A 20 -30.76 45.75 59.37
C CYS A 20 -30.28 46.58 58.16
N ASN A 21 -29.36 47.53 58.38
CA ASN A 21 -28.41 47.93 57.35
C ASN A 21 -27.57 46.69 57.01
N LYS A 22 -28.13 45.81 56.19
CA LYS A 22 -27.31 45.02 55.30
C LYS A 22 -27.03 45.99 54.17
N GLU A 23 -25.92 46.71 54.27
CA GLU A 23 -25.21 47.05 53.05
C GLU A 23 -24.93 45.68 52.42
N GLU A 24 -25.82 45.24 51.53
CA GLU A 24 -25.42 44.31 50.49
C GLU A 24 -24.38 45.09 49.69
N GLU A 25 -23.12 45.02 50.12
CA GLU A 25 -22.02 45.14 49.18
C GLU A 25 -22.36 44.13 48.10
N ASP A 26 -22.89 44.64 47.00
CA ASP A 26 -23.13 43.87 45.79
C ASP A 26 -21.80 43.18 45.51
N LEU A 27 -21.76 41.86 45.74
CA LEU A 27 -20.53 41.09 45.64
C LEU A 27 -20.22 41.03 44.15
N ILE A 28 -19.50 42.04 43.65
CA ILE A 28 -19.08 42.13 42.25
C ILE A 28 -18.14 40.95 42.02
N THR A 29 -18.69 39.91 41.42
CA THR A 29 -17.94 38.74 41.00
C THR A 29 -17.64 38.95 39.53
N ALA A 30 -16.39 39.30 39.24
CA ALA A 30 -15.91 39.48 37.88
C ALA A 30 -15.64 38.09 37.25
N GLY A 31 -16.00 37.90 35.99
CA GLY A 31 -15.80 36.65 35.24
C GLY A 31 -16.62 36.63 33.95
N CYS A 32 -16.44 35.59 33.14
CA CYS A 32 -17.19 35.49 31.88
C CYS A 32 -18.71 35.34 32.11
N THR A 33 -19.50 36.25 31.56
CA THR A 33 -20.96 36.25 31.67
C THR A 33 -21.69 35.62 30.47
N ASP A 34 -20.97 35.21 29.41
CA ASP A 34 -21.56 34.57 28.22
C ASP A 34 -21.71 33.07 28.40
N TYR A 35 -22.94 32.55 28.30
CA TYR A 35 -23.25 31.13 28.45
C TYR A 35 -22.68 30.23 27.36
N ASN A 36 -22.27 30.79 26.22
CA ASN A 36 -21.63 30.04 25.13
C ASN A 36 -20.11 29.92 25.29
N ALA A 37 -19.51 30.60 26.27
CA ALA A 37 -18.08 30.52 26.54
C ALA A 37 -17.73 29.31 27.43
N SER A 38 -16.59 28.67 27.18
CA SER A 38 -16.11 27.49 27.89
C SER A 38 -15.81 27.75 29.38
N ASN A 39 -15.56 29.01 29.75
CA ASN A 39 -15.32 29.44 31.13
C ASN A 39 -16.47 30.31 31.69
N PHE A 40 -17.70 30.13 31.17
CA PHE A 40 -18.89 30.78 31.71
C PHE A 40 -19.00 30.61 33.23
N ASN A 41 -19.12 31.72 33.95
CA ASN A 41 -19.34 31.73 35.39
C ASN A 41 -20.76 32.20 35.70
N PRO A 42 -21.68 31.31 36.13
CA PRO A 42 -23.06 31.70 36.44
C PRO A 42 -23.19 32.62 37.66
N LEU A 43 -22.12 32.79 38.44
CA LEU A 43 -22.05 33.72 39.57
C LEU A 43 -21.43 35.07 39.19
N ALA A 44 -20.88 35.22 37.98
CA ALA A 44 -20.32 36.49 37.54
C ALA A 44 -21.45 37.50 37.27
N THR A 45 -21.32 38.69 37.84
CA THR A 45 -22.26 39.81 37.66
C THR A 45 -21.70 40.91 36.75
N VAL A 46 -20.40 40.86 36.46
CA VAL A 46 -19.69 41.78 35.56
C VAL A 46 -18.76 40.98 34.66
N ASP A 47 -18.87 41.18 33.35
CA ASP A 47 -17.93 40.65 32.37
C ASP A 47 -16.56 41.31 32.55
N ASP A 48 -15.54 40.50 32.80
CA ASP A 48 -14.15 40.93 32.91
C ASP A 48 -13.37 40.78 31.61
N GLY A 49 -14.03 40.35 30.53
CA GLY A 49 -13.40 40.07 29.24
C GLY A 49 -12.60 38.77 29.23
N SER A 50 -12.74 37.91 30.25
CA SER A 50 -12.03 36.63 30.31
C SER A 50 -12.68 35.52 29.49
N CYS A 51 -13.81 35.76 28.80
CA CYS A 51 -14.53 34.73 28.04
C CYS A 51 -13.64 34.00 27.03
N ILE A 52 -13.58 32.68 27.16
CA ILE A 52 -12.86 31.75 26.28
C ILE A 52 -13.90 31.10 25.38
N TYR A 53 -13.81 31.36 24.08
CA TYR A 53 -14.64 30.71 23.07
C TYR A 53 -13.81 29.63 22.38
N SER A 54 -14.36 28.41 22.33
CA SER A 54 -13.84 27.37 21.44
C SER A 54 -14.31 27.64 20.02
N PHE A 55 -13.39 27.73 19.08
CA PHE A 55 -13.66 27.72 17.64
C PHE A 55 -13.21 26.35 17.09
N PRO A 56 -14.14 25.40 16.89
CA PRO A 56 -13.81 24.11 16.32
C PRO A 56 -13.32 24.27 14.87
N GLY A 57 -12.26 23.57 14.53
CA GLY A 57 -11.71 23.52 13.18
C GLY A 57 -10.35 22.85 13.16
N CYS A 58 -9.76 22.66 11.99
CA CYS A 58 -8.44 22.06 11.91
C CYS A 58 -7.36 22.97 12.52
N THR A 59 -6.70 22.49 13.58
CA THR A 59 -5.60 23.20 14.26
C THR A 59 -4.21 22.79 13.77
N ASN A 60 -4.12 21.77 12.91
CA ASN A 60 -2.86 21.29 12.36
C ASN A 60 -2.37 22.21 11.22
N PRO A 61 -1.21 22.90 11.34
CA PRO A 61 -0.69 23.81 10.33
C PRO A 61 -0.27 23.13 9.01
N ASP A 62 -0.04 21.81 9.03
CA ASP A 62 0.34 21.03 7.85
C ASP A 62 -0.88 20.53 7.06
N ALA A 63 -2.11 20.75 7.56
CA ALA A 63 -3.33 20.35 6.89
C ALA A 63 -3.78 21.33 5.79
N LEU A 64 -4.39 20.81 4.73
CA LEU A 64 -4.90 21.60 3.62
C LEU A 64 -5.99 22.60 4.04
N ASN A 65 -6.77 22.26 5.07
CA ASN A 65 -7.82 23.09 5.65
C ASN A 65 -7.45 23.67 7.02
N TYR A 66 -6.16 23.88 7.29
CA TYR A 66 -5.70 24.55 8.51
C TYR A 66 -6.44 25.88 8.71
N ASN A 67 -7.00 26.06 9.91
CA ASN A 67 -7.66 27.29 10.31
C ASN A 67 -6.89 27.91 11.48
N ILE A 68 -6.23 29.04 11.24
CA ILE A 68 -5.46 29.75 12.26
C ILE A 68 -6.29 30.30 13.42
N GLU A 69 -7.60 30.50 13.19
CA GLU A 69 -8.54 30.96 14.23
C GLU A 69 -9.15 29.78 15.01
N ALA A 70 -8.91 28.53 14.60
CA ALA A 70 -9.38 27.37 15.34
C ALA A 70 -8.60 27.23 16.65
N THR A 71 -9.33 27.09 17.75
CA THR A 71 -8.75 26.93 19.10
C THR A 71 -8.95 25.52 19.64
N GLU A 72 -9.72 24.69 18.92
CA GLU A 72 -10.03 23.31 19.27
C GLU A 72 -10.07 22.47 17.99
N ASP A 73 -9.31 21.37 17.97
CA ASP A 73 -9.32 20.44 16.84
C ASP A 73 -10.65 19.68 16.79
N ASP A 74 -11.36 19.81 15.68
CA ASP A 74 -12.63 19.11 15.45
C ASP A 74 -12.45 17.80 14.65
N GLY A 75 -11.21 17.42 14.34
CA GLY A 75 -10.89 16.24 13.54
C GLY A 75 -11.19 16.42 12.05
N SER A 76 -11.47 17.64 11.58
CA SER A 76 -11.71 17.92 10.16
C SER A 76 -10.43 18.05 9.33
N CYS A 77 -9.24 17.99 9.95
CA CYS A 77 -7.97 18.18 9.25
C CYS A 77 -7.80 17.24 8.04
N ILE A 78 -7.48 17.83 6.89
CA ILE A 78 -7.19 17.15 5.64
C ILE A 78 -5.68 17.07 5.49
N ILE A 79 -5.12 15.89 5.74
CA ILE A 79 -3.71 15.58 5.53
C ILE A 79 -3.59 14.79 4.23
N LEU A 80 -2.84 15.35 3.28
CA LEU A 80 -2.54 14.70 2.01
C LEU A 80 -1.34 13.76 2.18
N GLY A 81 -1.42 12.59 1.54
CA GLY A 81 -0.34 11.63 1.46
C GLY A 81 -0.86 10.23 1.13
N CYS A 82 0.03 9.27 0.97
CA CYS A 82 -0.39 7.91 0.65
C CYS A 82 -1.16 7.26 1.82
N THR A 83 -2.41 6.87 1.58
CA THR A 83 -3.27 6.20 2.57
C THR A 83 -3.23 4.66 2.49
N ASP A 84 -2.52 4.11 1.50
CA ASP A 84 -2.41 2.66 1.29
C ASP A 84 -1.29 2.07 2.14
N ASN A 85 -1.63 1.13 3.04
CA ASN A 85 -0.67 0.50 3.95
C ASN A 85 0.30 -0.49 3.27
N LEU A 86 0.08 -0.82 1.98
CA LEU A 86 0.99 -1.61 1.16
C LEU A 86 2.01 -0.77 0.38
N ALA A 87 1.88 0.55 0.42
CA ALA A 87 2.83 1.46 -0.20
C ALA A 87 4.06 1.69 0.69
N THR A 88 5.22 1.83 0.06
CA THR A 88 6.50 2.10 0.70
C THR A 88 6.57 3.48 1.36
N ASN A 89 5.75 4.43 0.91
CA ASN A 89 5.61 5.77 1.45
C ASN A 89 4.26 5.99 2.17
N TYR A 90 3.64 4.92 2.68
CA TYR A 90 2.42 5.01 3.50
C TYR A 90 2.58 6.04 4.62
N ASN A 91 1.65 6.99 4.70
CA ASN A 91 1.56 7.97 5.77
C ASN A 91 0.36 7.66 6.66
N PRO A 92 0.57 7.18 7.91
CA PRO A 92 -0.54 6.86 8.82
C PRO A 92 -1.36 8.09 9.25
N ASP A 93 -0.82 9.30 9.09
CA ASP A 93 -1.51 10.55 9.42
C ASP A 93 -2.30 11.11 8.22
N ALA A 94 -2.12 10.54 7.02
CA ALA A 94 -2.87 10.98 5.83
C ALA A 94 -4.34 10.59 5.94
N THR A 95 -5.22 11.58 5.75
CA THR A 95 -6.67 11.37 5.71
C THR A 95 -7.19 11.23 4.28
N ASN A 96 -6.40 11.68 3.31
CA ASN A 96 -6.76 11.74 1.90
C ASN A 96 -5.57 11.36 1.02
N ASP A 97 -5.81 10.40 0.12
CA ASP A 97 -4.83 10.03 -0.89
C ASP A 97 -4.60 11.18 -1.87
N ASP A 98 -3.34 11.54 -2.07
CA ASP A 98 -2.88 12.55 -3.02
C ASP A 98 -2.31 11.94 -4.31
N GLY A 99 -2.38 10.61 -4.45
CA GLY A 99 -1.84 9.87 -5.58
C GLY A 99 -0.31 9.71 -5.54
N SER A 100 0.33 10.01 -4.40
CA SER A 100 1.78 9.86 -4.24
C SER A 100 2.21 8.42 -3.91
N CYS A 101 1.30 7.47 -3.71
CA CYS A 101 1.63 6.11 -3.29
C CYS A 101 2.69 5.44 -4.19
N GLU A 102 3.82 5.06 -3.59
CA GLU A 102 4.91 4.34 -4.21
C GLU A 102 4.89 2.88 -3.75
N TYR A 103 4.82 1.94 -4.68
CA TYR A 103 4.76 0.51 -4.36
C TYR A 103 6.08 -0.16 -4.68
N SER A 104 6.50 -1.10 -3.83
CA SER A 104 7.63 -1.97 -4.17
C SER A 104 7.26 -2.88 -5.34
N ASN A 105 8.27 -3.32 -6.10
CA ASN A 105 8.04 -4.25 -7.19
C ASN A 105 7.39 -5.56 -6.68
N ALA A 106 7.64 -5.96 -5.43
CA ALA A 106 6.98 -7.13 -4.83
C ALA A 106 5.47 -6.92 -4.69
N SER A 107 5.05 -5.74 -4.21
CA SER A 107 3.62 -5.38 -4.12
C SER A 107 2.98 -5.30 -5.50
N ILE A 108 3.69 -4.80 -6.52
CA ILE A 108 3.17 -4.70 -7.88
C ILE A 108 3.03 -6.09 -8.52
N LEU A 109 4.04 -6.96 -8.37
CA LEU A 109 4.04 -8.33 -8.89
C LEU A 109 3.01 -9.24 -8.21
N ASN A 110 2.55 -8.92 -7.01
CA ASN A 110 1.55 -9.72 -6.32
C ASN A 110 0.27 -9.91 -7.15
N GLY A 111 -0.18 -11.14 -7.33
CA GLY A 111 -1.34 -11.52 -8.12
C GLY A 111 -1.03 -12.47 -9.28
N THR A 112 -2.03 -12.68 -10.13
CA THR A 112 -1.94 -13.56 -11.31
C THR A 112 -1.68 -12.74 -12.57
N TRP A 113 -0.75 -13.22 -13.39
CA TRP A 113 -0.24 -12.60 -14.59
C TRP A 113 -0.35 -13.59 -15.75
N ASN A 114 -1.06 -13.19 -16.80
CA ASN A 114 -1.13 -13.93 -18.06
C ASN A 114 0.09 -13.59 -18.91
N ILE A 115 0.74 -14.59 -19.47
CA ILE A 115 1.85 -14.39 -20.40
C ILE A 115 1.25 -14.28 -21.79
N ILE A 116 1.03 -13.04 -22.23
CA ILE A 116 0.36 -12.75 -23.49
C ILE A 116 1.29 -12.92 -24.68
N SER A 117 2.60 -12.77 -24.48
CA SER A 117 3.64 -12.98 -25.47
C SER A 117 4.89 -13.53 -24.78
N LEU A 118 5.49 -14.53 -25.40
CA LEU A 118 6.75 -15.17 -24.98
C LEU A 118 7.61 -15.35 -26.23
N GLU A 119 8.80 -14.76 -26.23
CA GLU A 119 9.88 -15.12 -27.15
C GLU A 119 10.85 -16.02 -26.41
N TYR A 120 11.35 -17.06 -27.06
CA TYR A 120 12.32 -17.95 -26.44
C TYR A 120 13.41 -18.37 -27.42
N SER A 121 14.59 -18.64 -26.87
CA SER A 121 15.67 -19.29 -27.58
C SER A 121 16.44 -20.24 -26.66
N THR A 122 16.90 -21.35 -27.21
CA THR A 122 17.77 -22.30 -26.51
C THR A 122 18.77 -22.89 -27.49
N GLU A 123 19.97 -23.14 -27.01
CA GLU A 123 21.05 -23.76 -27.76
C GLU A 123 21.14 -25.24 -27.36
N ILE A 124 21.01 -26.16 -28.33
CA ILE A 124 21.21 -27.59 -28.10
C ILE A 124 22.59 -27.97 -28.62
N ASP A 125 23.48 -28.35 -27.70
CA ASP A 125 24.77 -28.95 -28.03
C ASP A 125 24.64 -30.47 -28.15
N LEU A 126 24.83 -30.98 -29.37
CA LEU A 126 24.79 -32.42 -29.68
C LEU A 126 26.19 -33.04 -29.88
N THR A 127 27.26 -32.30 -29.58
CA THR A 127 28.63 -32.74 -29.84
C THR A 127 29.04 -33.97 -29.02
N ASP A 128 28.42 -34.18 -27.86
CA ASP A 128 28.69 -35.30 -26.95
C ASP A 128 27.77 -36.53 -27.15
N VAL A 129 26.83 -36.49 -28.10
CA VAL A 129 25.89 -37.59 -28.32
C VAL A 129 26.59 -38.77 -29.04
N PRO A 130 26.81 -39.93 -28.38
CA PRO A 130 27.74 -40.96 -28.86
C PRO A 130 27.20 -41.87 -29.99
N THR A 131 25.95 -41.72 -30.42
CA THR A 131 25.26 -42.66 -31.34
C THR A 131 24.87 -42.10 -32.70
N VAL A 132 24.99 -40.79 -32.92
CA VAL A 132 24.81 -40.13 -34.22
C VAL A 132 26.20 -39.83 -34.80
N GLY A 133 26.35 -39.97 -36.12
CA GLY A 133 27.63 -39.93 -36.83
C GLY A 133 28.46 -38.64 -36.64
N PRO A 134 29.63 -38.53 -37.31
CA PRO A 134 30.64 -37.54 -36.95
C PRO A 134 30.11 -36.12 -37.20
N LEU A 135 29.91 -35.39 -36.08
CA LEU A 135 29.66 -33.96 -35.96
C LEU A 135 28.24 -33.50 -36.32
N ILE A 136 27.31 -33.70 -35.39
CA ILE A 136 26.21 -32.74 -35.21
C ILE A 136 26.76 -31.69 -34.23
N GLY A 137 26.86 -30.45 -34.69
CA GLY A 137 27.38 -29.34 -33.88
C GLY A 137 26.32 -28.75 -32.96
N VAL A 138 26.49 -27.47 -32.68
CA VAL A 138 25.56 -26.63 -31.95
C VAL A 138 24.37 -26.27 -32.85
N GLN A 139 23.15 -26.35 -32.32
CA GLN A 139 21.93 -25.92 -33.02
C GLN A 139 21.08 -25.02 -32.15
N ASP A 140 20.70 -23.87 -32.71
CA ASP A 140 19.78 -22.93 -32.06
C ASP A 140 18.33 -23.29 -32.37
N ILE A 141 17.50 -23.22 -31.34
CA ILE A 141 16.04 -23.29 -31.42
C ILE A 141 15.52 -21.96 -30.91
N SER A 142 14.61 -21.34 -31.66
CA SER A 142 13.91 -20.15 -31.21
C SER A 142 12.46 -20.18 -31.65
N GLY A 143 11.59 -19.48 -30.93
CA GLY A 143 10.20 -19.33 -31.32
C GLY A 143 9.47 -18.28 -30.51
N GLU A 144 8.19 -18.10 -30.88
CA GLU A 144 7.27 -17.18 -30.23
C GLU A 144 6.01 -17.94 -29.83
N ALA A 145 5.46 -17.61 -28.67
CA ALA A 145 4.19 -18.13 -28.18
C ALA A 145 3.28 -16.98 -27.72
N ILE A 146 1.99 -17.11 -28.02
CA ILE A 146 0.94 -16.20 -27.53
C ILE A 146 0.08 -16.93 -26.51
N ASN A 147 -0.33 -16.22 -25.45
CA ASN A 147 -1.04 -16.83 -24.32
C ASN A 147 -0.29 -18.07 -23.78
N ALA A 148 1.03 -17.93 -23.63
CA ALA A 148 1.95 -19.03 -23.37
C ALA A 148 1.75 -19.66 -21.98
N GLY A 149 1.03 -18.99 -21.09
CA GLY A 149 0.89 -19.46 -19.73
C GLY A 149 0.40 -18.41 -18.75
N GLU A 150 0.49 -18.75 -17.47
CA GLU A 150 0.21 -17.86 -16.36
C GLU A 150 1.22 -18.04 -15.24
N TRP A 151 1.52 -16.93 -14.57
CA TRP A 151 2.32 -16.88 -13.35
C TRP A 151 1.48 -16.26 -12.24
N THR A 152 1.47 -16.88 -11.07
CA THR A 152 0.85 -16.32 -9.87
C THR A 152 1.92 -16.10 -8.82
N PHE A 153 2.02 -14.87 -8.32
CA PHE A 153 2.88 -14.51 -7.20
C PHE A 153 2.03 -14.16 -5.99
N GLU A 154 2.39 -14.69 -4.83
CA GLU A 154 1.75 -14.34 -3.56
C GLU A 154 2.72 -13.60 -2.65
N TYR A 155 2.43 -12.33 -2.37
CA TYR A 155 3.05 -11.51 -1.34
C TYR A 155 2.02 -11.31 -0.21
N PRO A 156 2.37 -11.52 1.08
CA PRO A 156 3.71 -11.65 1.65
C PRO A 156 4.21 -13.10 1.87
N ALA A 157 3.52 -14.11 1.32
CA ALA A 157 3.91 -15.51 1.47
C ALA A 157 5.18 -15.88 0.68
N TYR A 158 5.59 -15.04 -0.28
CA TYR A 158 6.73 -15.25 -1.18
C TYR A 158 6.69 -16.59 -1.92
N ILE A 159 5.48 -17.04 -2.30
CA ILE A 159 5.29 -18.24 -3.11
C ILE A 159 4.87 -17.88 -4.53
N TYR A 160 5.25 -18.72 -5.49
CA TYR A 160 4.82 -18.60 -6.87
C TYR A 160 4.29 -19.93 -7.41
N SER A 161 3.42 -19.84 -8.40
CA SER A 161 3.05 -20.94 -9.28
C SER A 161 3.12 -20.49 -10.73
N ASN A 162 3.61 -21.36 -11.60
CA ASN A 162 3.80 -21.06 -13.00
C ASN A 162 3.28 -22.24 -13.84
N ASN A 163 2.70 -21.92 -14.98
CA ASN A 163 2.36 -22.91 -16.00
C ASN A 163 2.66 -22.29 -17.37
N LEU A 164 3.67 -22.81 -18.07
CA LEU A 164 3.99 -22.46 -19.46
C LEU A 164 3.75 -23.68 -20.33
N ASN A 165 3.05 -23.51 -21.43
CA ASN A 165 2.85 -24.57 -22.40
C ASN A 165 2.92 -24.01 -23.82
N PHE A 166 3.90 -24.46 -24.58
CA PHE A 166 4.04 -24.11 -25.99
C PHE A 166 4.68 -25.25 -26.77
N THR A 167 4.41 -25.26 -28.08
CA THR A 167 4.97 -26.25 -29.01
C THR A 167 5.99 -25.54 -29.89
N THR A 168 7.21 -26.06 -29.96
CA THR A 168 8.21 -25.59 -30.91
C THR A 168 7.87 -26.12 -32.31
N GLU A 169 8.24 -25.38 -33.35
CA GLU A 169 8.16 -25.90 -34.73
C GLU A 169 9.20 -27.01 -34.94
N PRO A 170 8.92 -28.02 -35.78
CA PRO A 170 9.88 -29.08 -36.07
C PRO A 170 11.14 -28.54 -36.76
N ILE A 171 12.29 -29.15 -36.47
CA ILE A 171 13.59 -28.74 -36.99
C ILE A 171 14.15 -29.84 -37.88
N THR A 172 14.57 -29.48 -39.10
CA THR A 172 15.22 -30.43 -40.00
C THR A 172 16.74 -30.39 -39.81
N ILE A 173 17.31 -31.48 -39.29
CA ILE A 173 18.76 -31.67 -39.13
C ILE A 173 19.24 -32.74 -40.10
N LEU A 174 20.12 -32.37 -41.05
CA LEU A 174 20.76 -33.33 -41.98
C LEU A 174 19.77 -34.33 -42.61
N THR A 175 18.58 -33.87 -43.02
CA THR A 175 17.46 -34.66 -43.60
C THR A 175 16.63 -35.51 -42.63
N PHE A 176 16.87 -35.42 -41.32
CA PHE A 176 16.01 -35.93 -40.26
C PHE A 176 15.15 -34.80 -39.70
N ASP A 177 13.84 -35.02 -39.60
CA ASP A 177 12.95 -34.08 -38.92
C ASP A 177 12.93 -34.43 -37.43
N VAL A 178 13.45 -33.52 -36.61
CA VAL A 178 13.20 -33.51 -35.17
C VAL A 178 11.79 -32.96 -34.99
N PRO A 179 10.83 -33.75 -34.47
CA PRO A 179 9.48 -33.25 -34.21
C PRO A 179 9.56 -32.02 -33.32
N GLY A 180 8.63 -31.08 -33.53
CA GLY A 180 8.41 -29.98 -32.62
C GLY A 180 8.37 -30.50 -31.19
N ILE A 181 9.27 -29.98 -30.37
CA ILE A 181 9.39 -30.29 -28.95
C ILE A 181 8.30 -29.50 -28.23
N PRO A 182 7.28 -30.15 -27.64
CA PRO A 182 6.41 -29.47 -26.69
C PRO A 182 7.21 -29.16 -25.43
N ILE A 183 7.23 -27.89 -25.05
CA ILE A 183 7.85 -27.43 -23.81
C ILE A 183 6.71 -27.11 -22.84
N ASP A 184 6.61 -27.93 -21.80
CA ASP A 184 5.68 -27.74 -20.68
C ASP A 184 6.51 -27.48 -19.42
N VAL A 185 6.40 -26.27 -18.89
CA VAL A 185 7.08 -25.83 -17.67
C VAL A 185 6.01 -25.48 -16.65
N ALA A 186 5.66 -26.45 -15.82
CA ALA A 186 4.83 -26.26 -14.66
C ALA A 186 5.67 -26.43 -13.39
N SER A 187 5.82 -25.36 -12.61
CA SER A 187 6.55 -25.38 -11.34
C SER A 187 5.86 -24.52 -10.29
N ASN A 188 6.12 -24.86 -9.03
CA ASN A 188 5.74 -24.06 -7.88
C ASN A 188 6.96 -23.91 -6.98
N GLY A 189 7.04 -22.82 -6.24
CA GLY A 189 8.16 -22.61 -5.33
C GLY A 189 8.13 -21.26 -4.64
N THR A 190 9.32 -20.77 -4.31
CA THR A 190 9.50 -19.47 -3.67
C THR A 190 10.05 -18.45 -4.64
N TRP A 191 9.70 -17.18 -4.42
CA TRP A 191 10.26 -16.09 -5.21
C TRP A 191 10.77 -14.98 -4.31
N SER A 192 11.75 -14.25 -4.81
CA SER A 192 12.27 -13.06 -4.15
C SER A 192 12.74 -12.05 -5.18
N LEU A 193 12.91 -10.82 -4.73
CA LEU A 193 13.52 -9.77 -5.53
C LEU A 193 14.95 -9.52 -5.04
N ILE A 194 15.87 -9.45 -5.99
CA ILE A 194 17.29 -9.18 -5.77
C ILE A 194 17.73 -7.99 -6.64
N ASN A 195 18.98 -7.54 -6.47
CA ASN A 195 19.55 -6.44 -7.25
C ASN A 195 18.74 -5.13 -7.20
N ASN A 196 18.41 -4.68 -5.98
CA ASN A 196 17.58 -3.50 -5.73
C ASN A 196 16.21 -3.61 -6.41
N ASP A 197 15.54 -4.74 -6.21
CA ASP A 197 14.21 -5.05 -6.73
C ASP A 197 14.07 -5.17 -8.25
N ASN A 198 15.17 -5.24 -9.00
CA ASN A 198 15.16 -5.30 -10.46
C ASN A 198 15.26 -6.70 -11.04
N THR A 199 15.55 -7.71 -10.22
CA THR A 199 15.65 -9.10 -10.67
C THR A 199 14.75 -9.98 -9.84
N LEU A 200 13.84 -10.68 -10.50
CA LEU A 200 13.03 -11.74 -9.93
C LEU A 200 13.84 -13.04 -9.91
N LEU A 201 14.04 -13.59 -8.72
CA LEU A 201 14.58 -14.92 -8.50
C LEU A 201 13.40 -15.83 -8.15
N THR A 202 13.19 -16.89 -8.93
CA THR A 202 12.25 -17.97 -8.60
C THR A 202 13.03 -19.25 -8.34
N THR A 203 12.74 -19.92 -7.24
CA THR A 203 13.34 -21.20 -6.88
C THR A 203 12.26 -22.28 -6.88
N ASP A 204 12.35 -23.21 -7.82
CA ASP A 204 11.55 -24.43 -7.83
C ASP A 204 12.06 -25.36 -6.73
N GLU A 205 11.28 -25.51 -5.66
CA GLU A 205 11.68 -26.32 -4.50
C GLU A 205 11.68 -27.82 -4.80
N VAL A 206 10.94 -28.28 -5.81
CA VAL A 206 10.84 -29.69 -6.19
C VAL A 206 12.09 -30.11 -6.94
N ASN A 207 12.53 -29.28 -7.88
CA ASN A 207 13.69 -29.57 -8.73
C ASN A 207 14.99 -28.95 -8.20
N ASN A 208 14.91 -28.09 -7.18
CA ASN A 208 16.03 -27.31 -6.64
C ASN A 208 16.75 -26.53 -7.76
N MET A 209 15.95 -25.86 -8.59
CA MET A 209 16.42 -25.06 -9.72
C MET A 209 16.05 -23.60 -9.53
N ASP A 210 17.03 -22.73 -9.72
CA ASP A 210 16.84 -21.29 -9.69
C ASP A 210 16.68 -20.76 -11.11
N SER A 211 15.72 -19.87 -11.30
CA SER A 211 15.55 -19.08 -12.53
C SER A 211 15.62 -17.60 -12.21
N TYR A 212 16.26 -16.85 -13.10
CA TYR A 212 16.53 -15.43 -12.91
C TYR A 212 15.89 -14.63 -14.03
N TYR A 213 15.06 -13.65 -13.68
CA TYR A 213 14.42 -12.77 -14.63
C TYR A 213 14.70 -11.30 -14.29
N SER A 214 15.38 -10.60 -15.18
CA SER A 214 15.49 -9.16 -15.14
C SER A 214 14.14 -8.52 -15.46
N ILE A 215 13.69 -7.60 -14.61
CA ILE A 215 12.49 -6.82 -14.82
C ILE A 215 12.87 -5.65 -15.73
N ILE A 216 12.45 -5.71 -16.99
CA ILE A 216 12.71 -4.67 -17.99
C ILE A 216 11.73 -3.50 -17.81
N SER A 217 10.47 -3.82 -17.55
CA SER A 217 9.41 -2.84 -17.30
C SER A 217 8.36 -3.44 -16.38
N LEU A 218 7.85 -2.66 -15.42
CA LEU A 218 6.79 -3.10 -14.51
C LEU A 218 5.83 -1.94 -14.25
N THR A 219 4.54 -2.20 -14.44
CA THR A 219 3.44 -1.31 -14.11
C THR A 219 2.39 -2.08 -13.30
N SER A 220 1.33 -1.41 -12.85
CA SER A 220 0.23 -2.07 -12.13
C SER A 220 -0.54 -3.11 -12.96
N THR A 221 -0.42 -3.09 -14.29
CA THR A 221 -1.18 -3.98 -15.20
C THR A 221 -0.31 -4.75 -16.18
N THR A 222 0.94 -4.35 -16.41
CA THR A 222 1.83 -4.97 -17.41
C THR A 222 3.24 -5.16 -16.86
N ALA A 223 3.86 -6.28 -17.20
CA ALA A 223 5.27 -6.53 -16.91
C ALA A 223 5.99 -7.03 -18.17
N ILE A 224 7.25 -6.62 -18.34
CA ILE A 224 8.17 -7.18 -19.33
C ILE A 224 9.35 -7.70 -18.53
N ILE A 225 9.60 -8.99 -18.64
CA ILE A 225 10.70 -9.65 -17.95
C ILE A 225 11.50 -10.48 -18.94
N SER A 226 12.81 -10.55 -18.75
CA SER A 226 13.70 -11.40 -19.55
C SER A 226 14.59 -12.20 -18.62
N GLY A 227 14.72 -13.49 -18.88
CA GLY A 227 15.43 -14.37 -17.98
C GLY A 227 15.82 -15.70 -18.59
N VAL A 228 16.53 -16.48 -17.78
CA VAL A 228 17.01 -17.80 -18.15
C VAL A 228 16.36 -18.83 -17.25
N VAL A 229 15.78 -19.86 -17.87
CA VAL A 229 15.21 -21.01 -17.15
C VAL A 229 16.02 -22.26 -17.47
N PRO A 230 16.60 -22.91 -16.46
CA PRO A 230 17.18 -24.22 -16.66
C PRO A 230 16.05 -25.26 -16.78
N PHE A 231 16.18 -26.18 -17.73
CA PHE A 231 15.33 -27.36 -17.83
C PHE A 231 16.14 -28.58 -18.26
N SER A 232 15.61 -29.77 -18.00
CA SER A 232 16.23 -31.03 -18.40
C SER A 232 15.27 -31.77 -19.32
N GLN A 233 15.78 -32.20 -20.48
CA GLN A 233 14.99 -32.96 -21.44
C GLN A 233 15.73 -34.22 -21.89
N GLU A 234 14.99 -35.32 -22.04
CA GLU A 234 15.52 -36.54 -22.63
C GLU A 234 15.43 -36.47 -24.16
N ILE A 235 16.58 -36.38 -24.82
CA ILE A 235 16.68 -36.42 -26.29
C ILE A 235 17.38 -37.73 -26.67
N MET A 236 16.65 -38.59 -27.41
CA MET A 236 17.16 -39.88 -27.87
C MET A 236 17.72 -40.80 -26.77
N GLY A 237 17.12 -40.79 -25.57
CA GLY A 237 17.56 -41.63 -24.45
C GLY A 237 18.70 -41.03 -23.62
N LEU A 238 19.08 -39.78 -23.86
CA LEU A 238 20.08 -39.06 -23.08
C LEU A 238 19.45 -37.83 -22.41
N PRO A 239 19.66 -37.63 -21.10
CA PRO A 239 19.28 -36.40 -20.45
C PRO A 239 20.23 -35.28 -20.89
N ILE A 240 19.67 -34.21 -21.42
CA ILE A 240 20.39 -32.98 -21.79
C ILE A 240 19.86 -31.86 -20.90
N ASN A 241 20.76 -31.21 -20.18
CA ASN A 241 20.44 -30.00 -19.44
C ASN A 241 20.57 -28.82 -20.40
N LEU A 242 19.52 -28.04 -20.48
CA LEU A 242 19.40 -26.91 -21.38
C LEU A 242 19.02 -25.68 -20.59
N GLU A 243 19.35 -24.54 -21.15
CA GLU A 243 18.91 -23.24 -20.67
C GLU A 243 18.06 -22.62 -21.77
N ILE A 244 16.88 -22.11 -21.39
CA ILE A 244 16.02 -21.36 -22.29
C ILE A 244 16.08 -19.88 -21.87
N ASP A 245 16.61 -19.06 -22.78
CA ASP A 245 16.44 -17.62 -22.71
C ASP A 245 15.00 -17.31 -23.08
N MET A 246 14.33 -16.52 -22.25
CA MET A 246 12.95 -16.12 -22.46
C MET A 246 12.80 -14.62 -22.28
N GLU A 247 12.02 -14.00 -23.16
CA GLU A 247 11.46 -12.67 -22.96
C GLU A 247 9.95 -12.79 -22.93
N MET A 248 9.33 -12.32 -21.84
CA MET A 248 7.90 -12.44 -21.60
C MET A 248 7.27 -11.07 -21.43
N ILE A 249 6.12 -10.89 -22.08
CA ILE A 249 5.19 -9.81 -21.80
C ILE A 249 4.02 -10.39 -21.02
N LEU A 250 3.79 -9.85 -19.83
CA LEU A 250 2.75 -10.28 -18.93
C LEU A 250 1.68 -9.19 -18.75
N GLU A 251 0.44 -9.61 -18.63
CA GLU A 251 -0.72 -8.77 -18.32
C GLU A 251 -1.39 -9.28 -17.04
N LYS A 252 -1.64 -8.38 -16.09
CA LYS A 252 -2.25 -8.70 -14.80
C LYS A 252 -3.75 -8.99 -14.95
N GLN A 253 -4.24 -10.04 -14.30
CA GLN A 253 -5.67 -10.41 -14.25
C GLN A 253 -6.52 -9.44 -13.42
#